data_AF-A0A662LLE0-F1
#
_entry.id   AF-A0A662LLE0-F1
#
_cell.length_a   1.000
_cell.length_b   1.000
_cell.length_c   1.000
_cell.angle_alpha   90.00
_cell.angle_beta   90.00
_cell.angle_gamma   90.00
#
_symmetry.space_group_name_H-M   'P 1'
#
loop_
_entity.id
_entity.type
_entity.pdbx_description
1 polymer ?
#
loop_
_entity_poly.entity_id
_entity_poly.type
_entity_poly.pdbx_seq_one_letter_code
_entity_poly.pdbx_strand_id
1 'polypeptide(L)'
;MYHKIGRKIRVLIVTLLFVMMSVTFIGDSSYNTGKSGNMTTFLGVSPDGKGWLDDVNGQLVLHLSGTGYEMGYQHGFLLKDEVKRSINAWVYDGKESTGNPPSSLMDFYKSVEPYIP
;
A
#
# COMPACT_ATOMS: atom_id res chain seq x y z
N MET A 1 44.22 36.23 -7.10
CA MET A 1 43.04 35.69 -7.82
C MET A 1 42.29 34.55 -7.08
N TYR A 2 42.79 34.04 -5.94
CA TYR A 2 42.14 32.95 -5.16
C TYR A 2 41.03 33.40 -4.18
N HIS A 3 40.95 34.68 -3.81
CA HIS A 3 40.02 35.15 -2.78
C HIS A 3 38.55 35.31 -3.27
N LYS A 4 38.33 35.46 -4.58
CA LYS A 4 36.97 35.56 -5.17
C LYS A 4 36.29 34.20 -5.38
N ILE A 5 37.07 33.12 -5.56
CA ILE A 5 36.56 31.75 -5.77
C ILE A 5 35.86 31.22 -4.51
N GLY A 6 36.45 31.44 -3.32
CA GLY A 6 35.90 30.93 -2.06
C GLY A 6 34.54 31.53 -1.68
N ARG A 7 34.28 32.79 -2.05
CA ARG A 7 32.98 33.45 -1.79
C ARG A 7 31.87 32.88 -2.68
N LYS A 8 32.17 32.57 -3.94
CA LYS A 8 31.20 31.96 -4.88
C LYS A 8 30.87 30.52 -4.49
N ILE A 9 31.86 29.74 -4.05
CA ILE A 9 31.66 28.35 -3.58
C ILE A 9 30.81 28.32 -2.30
N ARG A 10 31.04 29.23 -1.36
CA ARG A 10 30.22 29.32 -0.12
C ARG A 10 28.77 29.66 -0.42
N VAL A 11 28.51 30.60 -1.34
CA VAL A 11 27.14 30.93 -1.74
C VAL A 11 26.46 29.73 -2.40
N LEU A 12 27.18 29.02 -3.28
CA LEU A 12 26.65 27.85 -3.99
C LEU A 12 26.28 26.70 -3.03
N ILE A 13 27.10 26.43 -2.01
CA ILE A 13 26.82 25.44 -0.96
C ILE A 13 25.61 25.85 -0.12
N VAL A 14 25.51 27.12 0.30
CA VAL A 14 24.36 27.61 1.09
C VAL A 14 23.06 27.53 0.28
N THR A 15 23.08 27.88 -1.01
CA THR A 15 21.90 27.72 -1.87
C THR A 15 21.50 26.26 -2.08
N LEU A 16 22.48 25.35 -2.19
CA LEU A 16 22.20 23.93 -2.39
C LEU A 16 21.64 23.26 -1.12
N LEU A 17 22.10 23.69 0.06
CA LEU A 17 21.52 23.29 1.35
C LEU A 17 20.11 23.84 1.54
N PHE A 18 19.85 25.08 1.12
CA PHE A 18 18.52 25.70 1.21
C PHE A 18 17.50 24.98 0.31
N VAL A 19 17.91 24.59 -0.90
CA VAL A 19 17.08 23.81 -1.83
C VAL A 19 16.76 22.41 -1.28
N MET A 20 17.73 21.73 -0.67
CA MET A 20 17.48 20.41 -0.05
C MET A 20 16.52 20.49 1.15
N MET A 21 16.59 21.56 1.94
CA MET A 21 15.69 21.78 3.09
C MET A 21 14.24 22.08 2.67
N SER A 22 14.03 22.70 1.50
CA SER A 22 12.69 22.90 0.93
C SER A 22 12.04 21.60 0.42
N VAL A 23 12.81 20.61 -0.06
CA VAL A 23 12.24 19.34 -0.54
C VAL A 23 11.67 18.51 0.62
N THR A 24 12.27 18.58 1.81
CA THR A 24 11.76 17.91 3.01
C THR A 24 10.50 18.54 3.62
N PHE A 25 10.19 19.80 3.29
CA PHE A 25 9.05 20.52 3.90
C PHE A 25 7.75 20.40 3.09
N ILE A 26 7.80 19.86 1.86
CA ILE A 26 6.62 19.70 0.98
C ILE A 26 6.04 18.26 1.01
N GLY A 27 6.63 17.34 1.79
CA GLY A 27 6.29 15.91 1.74
C GLY A 27 5.42 15.33 2.87
N ASP A 28 5.41 15.90 4.08
CA ASP A 28 4.73 15.27 5.24
C ASP A 28 3.73 16.22 5.92
N SER A 29 2.85 16.85 5.13
CA SER A 29 1.69 17.58 5.68
C SER A 29 0.47 16.65 5.84
N SER A 30 0.64 15.56 6.59
CA SER A 30 -0.46 14.98 7.35
C SER A 30 -0.39 15.54 8.76
N TYR A 31 -1.13 16.63 8.96
CA TYR A 31 -1.36 17.22 10.27
C TYR A 31 -1.88 16.15 11.23
N ASN A 32 -1.15 15.91 12.32
CA ASN A 32 -1.70 15.23 13.49
C ASN A 32 -2.90 16.05 14.00
N THR A 33 -4.12 15.58 13.74
CA THR A 33 -5.30 16.00 14.50
C THR A 33 -5.51 15.00 15.62
N GLY A 34 -5.24 15.46 16.84
CA GLY A 34 -5.58 14.74 18.06
C GLY A 34 -7.09 14.53 18.17
N LYS A 35 -7.51 13.30 17.92
CA LYS A 35 -8.50 12.57 18.73
C LYS A 35 -8.01 11.13 18.83
N SER A 36 -7.25 10.84 19.88
CA SER A 36 -6.97 9.46 20.31
C SER A 36 -8.24 8.90 20.97
N GLY A 37 -9.22 8.60 20.13
CA GLY A 37 -10.21 7.55 20.35
C GLY A 37 -10.08 6.62 19.15
N ASN A 38 -10.31 5.32 19.32
CA ASN A 38 -10.23 4.35 18.22
C ASN A 38 -11.04 4.87 17.01
N MET A 39 -10.36 5.34 15.96
CA MET A 39 -11.03 5.90 14.79
C MET A 39 -11.34 4.74 13.88
N THR A 40 -12.49 4.11 14.13
CA THR A 40 -13.05 3.07 13.27
C THR A 40 -14.00 3.73 12.27
N THR A 41 -13.69 3.62 10.99
CA THR A 41 -14.52 4.11 9.90
C THR A 41 -15.08 2.93 9.14
N PHE A 42 -16.41 2.80 9.10
CA PHE A 42 -17.07 1.81 8.27
C PHE A 42 -16.92 2.19 6.78
N LEU A 43 -16.34 1.30 5.98
CA LEU A 43 -16.05 1.54 4.56
C LEU A 43 -17.08 0.91 3.63
N GLY A 44 -17.71 -0.21 4.02
CA GLY A 44 -18.72 -0.85 3.17
C GLY A 44 -19.15 -2.22 3.65
N VAL A 45 -20.20 -2.73 3.01
CA VAL A 45 -20.80 -4.04 3.26
C VAL A 45 -20.82 -4.88 1.98
N SER A 46 -20.71 -6.19 2.11
CA SER A 46 -20.84 -7.12 0.99
C SER A 46 -22.29 -7.18 0.46
N PRO A 47 -22.50 -7.67 -0.78
CA PRO A 47 -23.84 -7.71 -1.39
C PRO A 47 -24.87 -8.56 -0.63
N ASP A 48 -24.41 -9.58 0.09
CA ASP A 48 -25.25 -10.45 0.92
C ASP A 48 -25.50 -9.90 2.34
N GLY A 49 -24.91 -8.75 2.67
CA GLY A 49 -25.07 -8.09 3.97
C GLY A 49 -24.32 -8.75 5.14
N LYS A 50 -23.54 -9.81 4.88
CA LYS A 50 -22.92 -10.63 5.94
C LYS A 50 -21.49 -10.23 6.28
N GLY A 51 -20.76 -9.65 5.33
CA GLY A 51 -19.39 -9.18 5.50
C GLY A 51 -19.32 -7.66 5.42
N TRP A 52 -18.32 -7.08 6.08
CA TRP A 52 -18.07 -5.64 6.03
C TRP A 52 -16.59 -5.31 6.19
N LEU A 53 -16.25 -4.08 5.85
CA LEU A 53 -14.89 -3.56 5.91
C LEU A 53 -14.85 -2.30 6.77
N ASP A 54 -13.94 -2.30 7.75
CA ASP A 54 -13.65 -1.15 8.60
C ASP A 54 -12.21 -0.66 8.34
N ASP A 55 -11.99 0.65 8.43
CA ASP A 55 -10.67 1.25 8.61
C ASP A 55 -10.47 1.52 10.10
N VAL A 56 -9.49 0.87 10.71
CA VAL A 56 -9.11 1.08 12.10
C VAL A 56 -7.70 1.66 12.13
N ASN A 57 -7.61 2.97 12.35
CA ASN A 57 -6.33 3.70 12.43
C ASN A 57 -5.43 3.51 11.18
N GLY A 58 -6.01 3.53 9.98
CA GLY A 58 -5.31 3.32 8.71
C GLY A 58 -5.11 1.85 8.34
N GLN A 59 -5.58 0.91 9.16
CA GLN A 59 -5.52 -0.51 8.89
C GLN A 59 -6.91 -1.02 8.49
N LEU A 60 -6.99 -1.64 7.30
CA LEU A 60 -8.20 -2.31 6.86
C LEU A 60 -8.44 -3.58 7.69
N VAL A 61 -9.64 -3.70 8.25
CA VAL A 61 -10.14 -4.86 8.98
C VAL A 61 -11.36 -5.41 8.25
N LEU A 62 -11.20 -6.60 7.67
CA LEU A 62 -12.23 -7.28 6.91
C LEU A 62 -12.95 -8.32 7.77
N HIS A 63 -14.27 -8.24 7.81
CA HIS A 63 -15.12 -9.17 8.52
C HIS A 63 -15.89 -10.04 7.52
N LEU A 64 -15.84 -11.37 7.70
CA LEU A 64 -16.40 -12.36 6.79
C LEU A 64 -17.23 -13.39 7.54
N SER A 65 -18.25 -13.94 6.88
CA SER A 65 -19.13 -14.95 7.47
C SER A 65 -19.75 -15.86 6.42
N GLY A 66 -19.95 -17.13 6.76
CA GLY A 66 -20.62 -18.13 5.93
C GLY A 66 -19.71 -19.27 5.49
N THR A 67 -20.07 -19.90 4.38
CA THR A 67 -19.27 -20.94 3.72
C THR A 67 -17.96 -20.38 3.14
N GLY A 68 -16.99 -21.26 2.83
CA GLY A 68 -15.72 -20.83 2.23
C GLY A 68 -15.92 -20.02 0.93
N TYR A 69 -16.89 -20.42 0.10
CA TYR A 69 -17.24 -19.68 -1.11
C TYR A 69 -17.85 -18.31 -0.80
N GLU A 70 -18.81 -18.22 0.13
CA GLU A 70 -19.41 -16.94 0.54
C GLU A 70 -18.35 -15.97 1.08
N MET A 71 -17.47 -16.45 1.96
CA MET A 71 -16.37 -15.64 2.51
C MET A 71 -15.40 -15.19 1.41
N GLY A 72 -15.08 -16.05 0.44
CA GLY A 72 -14.25 -15.70 -0.70
C GLY A 72 -14.88 -14.62 -1.59
N TYR A 73 -16.20 -14.71 -1.82
CA TYR A 73 -16.95 -13.71 -2.59
C TYR A 73 -16.98 -12.35 -1.87
N GLN A 74 -17.29 -12.35 -0.57
CA GLN A 74 -17.28 -11.15 0.28
C GLN A 74 -15.90 -10.48 0.28
N HIS A 75 -14.82 -11.25 0.46
CA HIS A 75 -13.44 -10.76 0.43
C HIS A 75 -13.11 -10.12 -0.92
N GLY A 76 -13.36 -10.82 -2.03
CA GLY A 76 -13.06 -10.32 -3.37
C GLY A 76 -13.86 -9.06 -3.74
N PHE A 77 -15.08 -8.92 -3.22
CA PHE A 77 -15.90 -7.74 -3.44
C PHE A 77 -15.38 -6.53 -2.63
N LEU A 78 -15.17 -6.70 -1.32
CA LEU A 78 -14.81 -5.61 -0.41
C LEU A 78 -13.37 -5.11 -0.59
N LEU A 79 -12.44 -5.99 -0.98
CA LEU A 79 -11.02 -5.66 -1.18
C LEU A 79 -10.61 -5.69 -2.67
N LYS A 80 -11.55 -5.38 -3.57
CA LYS A 80 -11.35 -5.51 -5.02
C LYS A 80 -10.09 -4.78 -5.51
N ASP A 81 -9.83 -3.59 -4.99
CA ASP A 81 -8.72 -2.75 -5.46
C ASP A 81 -7.39 -3.17 -4.81
N GLU A 82 -7.38 -3.60 -3.55
CA GLU A 82 -6.23 -4.17 -2.85
C GLU A 82 -5.78 -5.47 -3.51
N VAL A 83 -6.73 -6.37 -3.82
CA VAL A 83 -6.45 -7.63 -4.51
C VAL A 83 -5.83 -7.36 -5.88
N LYS A 84 -6.41 -6.44 -6.67
CA LYS A 84 -5.84 -6.05 -7.96
C LYS A 84 -4.42 -5.48 -7.83
N ARG A 85 -4.19 -4.59 -6.87
CA ARG A 85 -2.85 -4.03 -6.62
C ARG A 85 -1.85 -5.10 -6.25
N SER A 86 -2.22 -6.02 -5.35
CA SER A 86 -1.37 -7.13 -4.91
C SER A 86 -1.00 -8.06 -6.06
N ILE A 87 -2.00 -8.49 -6.85
CA ILE A 87 -1.77 -9.35 -8.02
C ILE A 87 -0.91 -8.63 -9.07
N ASN A 88 -1.19 -7.36 -9.35
CA ASN A 88 -0.39 -6.61 -10.32
C ASN A 88 1.07 -6.47 -9.88
N ALA A 89 1.31 -6.15 -8.60
CA ALA A 89 2.66 -6.08 -8.06
C ALA A 89 3.37 -7.44 -8.15
N TRP A 90 2.67 -8.54 -7.85
CA TRP A 90 3.29 -9.86 -7.90
C TRP A 90 3.57 -10.35 -9.32
N VAL A 91 2.66 -10.10 -10.28
CA VAL A 91 2.76 -10.60 -11.66
C VAL A 91 3.62 -9.72 -12.56
N TYR A 92 3.53 -8.40 -12.43
CA TYR A 92 4.19 -7.45 -13.32
C TYR A 92 5.47 -6.89 -12.69
N ASP A 93 5.41 -6.39 -11.45
CA ASP A 93 6.58 -5.83 -10.76
C ASP A 93 7.52 -6.95 -10.22
N GLY A 94 6.94 -8.14 -9.97
CA GLY A 94 7.68 -9.34 -9.58
C GLY A 94 8.63 -9.87 -10.66
N LYS A 95 8.39 -9.57 -11.94
CA LYS A 95 9.29 -10.01 -13.03
C LYS A 95 10.64 -9.33 -12.98
N GLU A 96 10.70 -8.06 -12.59
CA GLU A 96 11.96 -7.32 -12.48
C GLU A 96 12.73 -7.63 -11.19
N SER A 97 12.04 -8.12 -10.15
CA SER A 97 12.60 -8.30 -8.81
C SER A 97 12.82 -9.77 -8.38
N THR A 98 12.00 -10.72 -8.86
CA THR A 98 12.01 -12.14 -8.43
C THR A 98 12.02 -13.15 -9.57
N GLY A 99 11.74 -12.72 -10.81
CA GLY A 99 11.73 -13.60 -11.98
C GLY A 99 10.53 -14.55 -12.05
N ASN A 100 9.46 -14.35 -11.27
CA ASN A 100 8.27 -15.20 -11.29
C ASN A 100 7.43 -14.98 -12.56
N PRO A 101 7.34 -15.96 -13.48
CA PRO A 101 6.43 -15.85 -14.62
C PRO A 101 4.97 -15.97 -14.16
N PRO A 102 4.00 -15.47 -14.95
CA PRO A 102 2.57 -15.69 -14.68
C PRO A 102 2.19 -17.16 -14.50
N SER A 103 2.93 -18.08 -15.14
CA SER A 103 2.75 -19.52 -14.97
C SER A 103 2.99 -20.02 -13.54
N SER A 104 3.80 -19.31 -12.74
CA SER A 104 4.04 -19.67 -11.33
C SER A 104 2.76 -19.63 -10.47
N LEU A 105 1.73 -18.86 -10.87
CA LEU A 105 0.41 -18.93 -10.22
C LEU A 105 -0.24 -20.29 -10.40
N MET A 106 -0.11 -20.88 -11.59
CA MET A 106 -0.67 -22.19 -11.89
C MET A 106 0.05 -23.28 -11.10
N ASP A 107 1.39 -23.18 -11.00
CA ASP A 107 2.18 -24.13 -10.22
C ASP A 107 1.83 -24.03 -8.72
N PHE A 108 1.65 -22.80 -8.21
CA PHE A 108 1.17 -22.57 -6.86
C PHE A 108 -0.22 -23.16 -6.63
N TYR A 109 -1.19 -22.87 -7.51
CA TYR A 109 -2.55 -23.42 -7.42
C TYR A 109 -2.54 -24.95 -7.37
N LYS A 110 -1.82 -25.62 -8.29
CA LYS A 110 -1.69 -27.08 -8.32
C LYS A 110 -1.07 -27.65 -7.05
N SER A 111 -0.17 -26.91 -6.40
CA SER A 111 0.46 -27.36 -5.14
C SER A 111 -0.51 -27.38 -3.96
N VAL A 112 -1.53 -26.51 -3.97
CA VAL A 112 -2.51 -26.39 -2.89
C VAL A 112 -3.82 -27.10 -3.20
N GLU A 113 -4.16 -27.31 -4.47
CA GLU A 113 -5.41 -27.94 -4.95
C GLU A 113 -5.77 -29.24 -4.22
N PRO A 114 -4.85 -30.20 -3.96
CA PRO A 114 -5.18 -31.43 -3.24
C PRO A 114 -5.63 -31.23 -1.78
N TYR A 115 -5.38 -30.05 -1.21
CA TYR A 115 -5.71 -29.69 0.17
C TYR A 115 -6.94 -28.78 0.28
N ILE A 116 -7.51 -28.36 -0.86
CA ILE A 116 -8.75 -27.60 -0.88
C ILE A 116 -9.91 -28.59 -0.74
N PRO A 117 -10.69 -28.53 0.35
CA PRO A 117 -11.76 -29.49 0.64
C PRO A 117 -12.96 -29.39 -0.32
#